data_AF-A0A4Y2MUL6-F1
#
_entry.id   AF-A0A4Y2MUL6-F1
#
_cell.length_a   1.000
_cell.length_b   1.000
_cell.length_c   1.000
_cell.angle_alpha   90.00
_cell.angle_beta   90.00
_cell.angle_gamma   90.00
#
_symmetry.space_group_name_H-M   'P 1'
#
loop_
_entity.id
_entity.type
_entity.pdbx_description
1 polymer ?
#
loop_
_entity_poly.entity_id
_entity_poly.type
_entity_poly.pdbx_seq_one_letter_code
_entity_poly.pdbx_strand_id
1 'polypeptide(L)'
;MRKPFVRLPFAKFQRTGSVTDDLVGNVGRQQTAVTPENVATVSGIIQQNPMSSVRRIASETGLKRSSTQKMLRKSLHMFPFKIQTYHCLVCKHK
;
A
#
# COMPACT_ATOMS: atom_id res chain seq x y z
N MET A 1 24.97 -25.47 -24.37
CA MET A 1 25.64 -25.82 -23.08
C MET A 1 25.23 -24.82 -22.01
N ARG A 2 24.72 -25.28 -20.86
CA ARG A 2 24.41 -24.40 -19.71
C ARG A 2 25.73 -23.96 -19.08
N LYS A 3 25.93 -22.65 -18.87
CA LYS A 3 27.13 -22.14 -18.19
C LYS A 3 27.14 -22.71 -16.76
N PRO A 4 28.30 -23.16 -16.23
CA PRO A 4 28.37 -23.71 -14.89
C PRO A 4 28.03 -22.63 -13.86
N PHE A 5 27.27 -23.06 -12.87
CA PHE A 5 26.60 -22.23 -11.86
C PHE A 5 27.54 -21.24 -11.14
N VAL A 6 28.83 -21.59 -11.03
CA VAL A 6 29.81 -20.83 -10.23
C VAL A 6 30.39 -19.60 -10.97
N ARG A 7 30.42 -19.60 -12.31
CA ARG A 7 31.14 -18.54 -13.07
C ARG A 7 30.44 -17.17 -13.02
N LEU A 8 29.11 -17.16 -12.98
CA LEU A 8 28.33 -15.92 -13.01
C LEU A 8 28.34 -15.18 -11.65
N PRO A 9 28.11 -15.84 -10.51
CA PRO A 9 28.20 -15.20 -9.19
C PRO A 9 29.60 -14.69 -8.88
N PHE A 10 30.64 -15.44 -9.28
CA PHE A 10 32.02 -15.05 -9.05
C PHE A 10 32.42 -13.78 -9.82
N ALA A 11 32.03 -13.68 -11.09
CA ALA A 11 32.27 -12.47 -11.90
C ALA A 11 31.49 -11.25 -11.36
N LYS A 12 30.28 -11.47 -10.84
CA LYS A 12 29.49 -10.42 -10.18
C LYS A 12 30.15 -9.95 -8.88
N PHE A 13 30.60 -10.88 -8.05
CA PHE A 13 31.33 -10.58 -6.81
C PHE A 13 32.60 -9.78 -7.06
N GLN A 14 33.40 -10.13 -8.08
CA GLN A 14 34.60 -9.36 -8.44
C GLN A 14 34.30 -7.91 -8.85
N ARG A 15 33.12 -7.63 -9.40
CA ARG A 15 32.72 -6.29 -9.85
C ARG A 15 32.11 -5.45 -8.73
N THR A 16 31.20 -6.03 -7.96
CA THR A 16 30.34 -5.30 -7.00
C THR A 16 30.79 -5.54 -5.56
N GLY A 17 31.67 -6.50 -5.29
CA GLY A 17 32.04 -6.94 -3.93
C GLY A 17 30.94 -7.71 -3.20
N SER A 18 29.82 -8.02 -3.89
CA SER A 18 28.66 -8.67 -3.30
C SER A 18 28.09 -9.76 -4.22
N VAL A 19 27.59 -10.82 -3.59
CA VAL A 19 26.82 -11.90 -4.24
C VAL A 19 25.30 -11.64 -4.12
N THR A 20 24.87 -10.62 -3.35
CA THR A 20 23.45 -10.30 -3.14
C THR A 20 22.77 -9.98 -4.46
N ASP A 21 21.50 -10.35 -4.60
CA ASP A 21 20.73 -10.10 -5.81
C ASP A 21 20.59 -8.58 -6.08
N ASP A 22 20.81 -8.14 -7.32
CA ASP A 22 20.85 -6.70 -7.66
C ASP A 22 19.44 -6.11 -7.84
N LEU A 23 18.40 -6.86 -7.50
CA LEU A 23 17.00 -6.50 -7.67
C LEU A 23 16.56 -5.46 -6.63
N VAL A 24 17.28 -4.36 -6.51
CA VAL A 24 16.87 -3.21 -5.69
C VAL A 24 15.68 -2.56 -6.40
N GLY A 25 14.47 -2.77 -5.88
CA GLY A 25 13.23 -2.19 -6.41
C GLY A 25 12.46 -3.06 -7.43
N ASN A 26 13.05 -4.15 -7.93
CA ASN A 26 12.40 -5.11 -8.85
C ASN A 26 12.13 -6.48 -8.20
N VAL A 27 11.99 -6.52 -6.87
CA VAL A 27 11.59 -7.73 -6.16
C VAL A 27 10.08 -7.97 -6.29
N GLY A 28 9.70 -8.76 -7.30
CA GLY A 28 8.34 -9.26 -7.49
C GLY A 28 7.44 -8.39 -8.39
N ARG A 29 6.12 -8.59 -8.27
CA ARG A 29 5.13 -7.94 -9.16
C ARG A 29 5.07 -6.44 -8.91
N GLN A 30 5.21 -5.65 -9.98
CA GLN A 30 5.07 -4.20 -9.93
C GLN A 30 3.69 -3.76 -9.39
N GLN A 31 3.69 -2.78 -8.49
CA GLN A 31 2.47 -2.24 -7.89
C GLN A 31 2.00 -1.01 -8.67
N THR A 32 1.12 -1.23 -9.64
CA THR A 32 0.65 -0.16 -10.56
C THR A 32 -0.25 0.87 -9.87
N ALA A 33 -1.02 0.45 -8.86
CA ALA A 33 -2.02 1.31 -8.24
C ALA A 33 -1.53 2.03 -6.97
N VAL A 34 -0.40 1.62 -6.39
CA VAL A 34 0.20 2.20 -5.18
C VAL A 34 1.36 3.12 -5.59
N THR A 35 1.03 4.16 -6.35
CA THR A 35 1.97 5.23 -6.70
C THR A 35 2.02 6.26 -5.57
N PRO A 36 3.14 7.00 -5.40
CA PRO A 36 3.24 8.04 -4.38
C PRO A 36 2.18 9.13 -4.55
N GLU A 37 1.81 9.46 -5.78
CA GLU A 37 0.72 10.39 -6.10
C GLU A 37 -0.64 9.90 -5.55
N ASN A 38 -1.00 8.65 -5.83
CA ASN A 38 -2.26 8.07 -5.33
C ASN A 38 -2.29 8.02 -3.79
N VAL A 39 -1.15 7.74 -3.16
CA VAL A 39 -1.02 7.75 -1.70
C VAL A 39 -1.24 9.16 -1.14
N ALA A 40 -0.68 10.20 -1.78
CA ALA A 40 -0.89 11.59 -1.39
C ALA A 40 -2.37 12.01 -1.53
N THR A 41 -3.02 11.65 -2.64
CA THR A 41 -4.45 11.95 -2.85
C THR A 41 -5.33 11.29 -1.79
N VAL A 42 -5.09 10.00 -1.51
CA VAL A 42 -5.81 9.27 -0.46
C VAL A 42 -5.55 9.88 0.92
N SER A 43 -4.32 10.27 1.23
CA SER A 43 -3.97 10.96 2.47
C SER A 43 -4.73 12.28 2.63
N GLY A 44 -4.82 13.08 1.56
CA GLY A 44 -5.54 14.35 1.57
C GLY A 44 -7.03 14.19 1.86
N ILE A 45 -7.68 13.19 1.25
CA ILE A 45 -9.11 12.91 1.48
C ILE A 45 -9.36 12.51 2.95
N ILE A 46 -8.46 11.72 3.54
CA ILE A 46 -8.59 11.28 4.94
C ILE A 46 -8.40 12.43 5.91
N GLN A 47 -7.44 13.33 5.62
CA GLN A 47 -7.24 14.54 6.43
C GLN A 47 -8.45 15.47 6.37
N GLN A 48 -9.12 15.56 5.21
CA GLN A 48 -10.34 16.35 5.05
C GLN A 48 -11.55 15.71 5.74
N ASN A 49 -11.70 14.38 5.63
CA ASN A 49 -12.81 13.65 6.23
C ASN A 49 -12.33 12.31 6.82
N PRO A 50 -11.95 12.30 8.12
CA PRO A 50 -11.41 11.10 8.77
C PRO A 50 -12.45 9.99 8.94
N MET A 51 -13.75 10.33 8.87
CA MET A 51 -14.86 9.38 9.00
C MET A 51 -15.25 8.73 7.66
N SER A 52 -14.58 9.09 6.57
CA SER A 52 -14.86 8.53 5.25
C SER A 52 -14.51 7.04 5.20
N SER A 53 -15.46 6.22 4.72
CA SER A 53 -15.22 4.78 4.57
C SER A 53 -14.24 4.50 3.43
N VAL A 54 -13.50 3.39 3.50
CA VAL A 54 -12.59 2.94 2.42
C VAL A 54 -13.31 2.84 1.08
N ARG A 55 -14.59 2.44 1.07
CA ARG A 55 -15.39 2.38 -0.17
C ARG A 55 -15.63 3.77 -0.75
N ARG A 56 -15.92 4.76 0.10
CA ARG A 56 -16.13 6.15 -0.32
C ARG A 56 -14.85 6.76 -0.88
N ILE A 57 -13.72 6.61 -0.18
CA ILE A 57 -12.41 7.07 -0.65
C ILE A 57 -12.06 6.43 -2.00
N ALA A 58 -12.33 5.13 -2.17
CA ALA A 58 -12.11 4.42 -3.44
C ALA A 58 -12.96 5.00 -4.58
N SER A 59 -14.23 5.31 -4.32
CA SER A 59 -15.11 5.95 -5.31
C SER A 59 -14.67 7.38 -5.66
N GLU A 60 -14.23 8.17 -4.68
CA GLU A 60 -13.76 9.54 -4.88
C GLU A 60 -12.43 9.59 -5.66
N THR A 61 -11.54 8.62 -5.43
CA THR A 61 -10.25 8.51 -6.14
C THR A 61 -10.30 7.72 -7.46
N GLY A 62 -11.42 7.06 -7.76
CA GLY A 62 -11.53 6.15 -8.91
C GLY A 62 -10.70 4.86 -8.78
N LEU A 63 -10.18 4.56 -7.58
CA LEU A 63 -9.33 3.40 -7.34
C LEU A 63 -10.15 2.18 -6.89
N LYS A 64 -9.59 0.98 -7.08
CA LYS A 64 -10.19 -0.24 -6.51
C LYS A 64 -10.08 -0.21 -4.99
N ARG A 65 -11.17 -0.57 -4.30
CA ARG A 65 -11.24 -0.68 -2.83
C ARG A 65 -10.06 -1.44 -2.22
N SER A 66 -9.67 -2.56 -2.82
CA SER A 66 -8.54 -3.37 -2.33
C SER A 66 -7.20 -2.65 -2.39
N SER A 67 -7.00 -1.81 -3.41
CA SER A 67 -5.80 -0.98 -3.53
C SER A 67 -5.81 0.13 -2.50
N THR A 68 -6.93 0.83 -2.35
CA THR A 68 -7.11 1.88 -1.32
C THR A 68 -6.84 1.32 0.07
N GLN A 69 -7.40 0.15 0.40
CA GLN A 69 -7.14 -0.52 1.67
C GLN A 69 -5.67 -0.91 1.86
N LYS A 70 -5.00 -1.33 0.80
CA LYS A 70 -3.57 -1.67 0.83
C LYS A 70 -2.71 -0.43 1.12
N MET A 71 -3.01 0.71 0.50
CA MET A 71 -2.32 1.98 0.75
C MET A 71 -2.52 2.41 2.21
N LEU A 72 -3.73 2.30 2.73
CA LEU A 72 -4.02 2.63 4.13
C LEU A 72 -3.18 1.80 5.10
N ARG A 73 -3.15 0.47 4.91
CA ARG A 73 -2.42 -0.42 5.81
C ARG A 73 -0.90 -0.36 5.66
N LYS A 74 -0.40 -0.30 4.42
CA LYS A 74 1.04 -0.47 4.13
C LYS A 74 1.81 0.85 4.01
N SER A 75 1.19 1.88 3.44
CA SER A 75 1.85 3.15 3.15
C SER A 75 1.57 4.20 4.22
N LEU A 76 0.32 4.29 4.68
CA LEU A 76 -0.10 5.25 5.71
C LEU A 76 -0.09 4.67 7.13
N HIS A 77 0.20 3.37 7.27
CA HIS A 77 0.22 2.65 8.54
C HIS A 77 -1.04 2.81 9.39
N MET A 78 -2.20 2.93 8.74
CA MET A 78 -3.51 3.04 9.38
C MET A 78 -4.23 1.68 9.40
N PHE A 79 -5.06 1.47 10.41
CA PHE A 79 -5.98 0.33 10.47
C PHE A 79 -7.40 0.82 10.17
N PRO A 80 -7.89 0.68 8.92
CA PRO A 80 -9.26 1.06 8.61
C PRO A 80 -10.24 0.04 9.21
N PHE A 81 -11.06 0.47 10.16
CA PHE A 81 -12.17 -0.31 10.71
C PHE A 81 -13.50 0.39 10.47
N LYS A 82 -14.59 -0.39 10.43
CA LYS A 82 -15.94 0.13 10.30
C LYS A 82 -16.45 0.50 11.69
N ILE A 83 -16.57 1.80 11.96
CA ILE A 83 -17.29 2.29 13.15
C ILE A 83 -18.79 2.28 12.81
N GLN A 84 -19.59 1.56 13.59
CA GLN A 84 -21.04 1.63 13.54
C GLN A 84 -21.52 2.54 14.67
N THR A 85 -21.97 3.75 14.32
CA THR A 85 -22.59 4.68 15.26
C THR A 85 -24.08 4.39 15.32
N TYR A 86 -24.56 3.90 16.46
CA TYR A 86 -25.98 3.84 16.76
C TYR A 86 -26.43 5.20 17.29
N HIS A 87 -27.51 5.74 16.74
CA HIS A 87 -28.11 6.97 17.26
C HIS A 87 -28.98 6.59 18.47
N CYS A 88 -28.76 7.23 19.61
CA CYS A 88 -29.64 7.08 20.75
C CYS A 88 -30.94 7.81 20.42
N LEU A 89 -31.96 7.05 19.98
CA LEU A 89 -33.31 7.55 19.92
C LEU A 89 -33.84 7.63 21.34
N VAL A 90 -33.76 8.84 21.89
CA VAL A 90 -34.63 9.33 22.98
C VAL A 90 -34.31 8.78 24.38
N CYS A 91 -33.45 9.50 25.12
CA CYS A 91 -33.62 9.57 26.57
C CYS A 91 -34.70 10.62 26.88
N LYS A 92 -35.98 10.21 26.94
CA LYS A 92 -37.01 11.07 27.53
C LYS A 92 -36.72 11.15 29.03
N HIS A 93 -36.39 12.34 29.51
CA HIS A 93 -36.41 12.66 30.93
C HIS A 93 -37.81 12.31 31.48
N LYS A 94 -37.83 11.51 32.54
CA LYS A 94 -39.00 11.22 33.35
C LYS A 94 -38.85 11.97 34.66
#